data_AF-E2Q541-F1
#
_entry.id   AF-E2Q541-F1
#
_cell.length_a   1.000
_cell.length_b   1.000
_cell.length_c   1.000
_cell.angle_alpha   90.00
_cell.angle_beta   90.00
_cell.angle_gamma   90.00
#
_symmetry.space_group_name_H-M   'P 1'
#
loop_
_entity.id
_entity.type
_entity.pdbx_description
1 polymer ?
#
loop_
_entity_poly.entity_id
_entity_poly.type
_entity_poly.pdbx_seq_one_letter_code
_entity_poly.pdbx_strand_id
1 'polypeptide(L)'
;MTDDGGSAVSDARTPAQIEADIVRRREQLAETLDEIGVRVHPSTIVGDARARVAEKVDRTAGRAFAAVHRTVDGVRARFVGVDGEPRMDRVLPAAAAVVLVGLIVLSSRSSRKHGE
;
A
#
# COMPACT_ATOMS: atom_id res chain seq x y z
N MET A 1 30.41 55.75 40.06
CA MET A 1 29.25 56.27 39.30
C MET A 1 29.39 55.61 37.94
N THR A 2 28.84 54.42 37.74
CA THR A 2 27.40 54.23 37.52
C THR A 2 26.90 52.93 38.17
N ASP A 3 25.71 53.02 38.74
CA ASP A 3 24.89 51.95 39.28
C ASP A 3 24.09 51.35 38.10
N ASP A 4 24.23 50.04 37.86
CA ASP A 4 23.40 49.28 36.90
C ASP A 4 22.81 48.03 37.61
N GLY A 5 22.37 48.21 38.85
CA GLY A 5 21.79 47.14 39.68
C GLY A 5 20.27 46.96 39.56
N GLY A 6 19.59 47.71 38.66
CA GLY A 6 18.14 47.93 38.77
C GLY A 6 17.21 47.34 37.69
N SER A 7 17.70 46.81 36.56
CA SER A 7 16.81 46.52 35.42
C SER A 7 16.31 45.07 35.27
N ALA A 8 16.87 44.11 36.02
CA ALA A 8 16.54 42.69 35.85
C ALA A 8 15.24 42.23 36.55
N VAL A 9 14.66 43.06 37.44
CA VAL A 9 13.46 42.68 38.25
C VAL A 9 12.17 43.31 37.70
N SER A 10 12.26 44.33 36.84
CA SER A 10 11.08 44.98 36.25
C SER A 10 10.41 44.20 35.11
N ASP A 11 11.00 43.09 34.67
CA ASP A 11 10.40 42.18 33.67
C ASP A 11 9.73 40.95 34.32
N ALA A 12 9.55 40.98 35.64
CA ALA A 12 8.78 39.98 36.35
C ALA A 12 7.31 40.11 35.97
N ARG A 13 6.82 39.17 35.15
CA ARG A 13 5.40 39.07 34.76
C ARG A 13 4.51 39.18 35.98
N THR A 14 3.50 40.03 35.89
CA THR A 14 2.54 40.21 36.98
C THR A 14 1.72 38.93 37.18
N PRO A 15 1.19 38.67 38.39
CA PRO A 15 0.33 37.51 38.63
C PRO A 15 -0.83 37.39 37.62
N ALA A 16 -1.45 38.52 37.25
CA ALA A 16 -2.52 38.55 36.25
C ALA A 16 -2.03 38.15 34.85
N GLN A 17 -0.81 38.55 34.46
CA GLN A 17 -0.21 38.13 33.19
C GLN A 17 0.14 36.65 33.18
N ILE A 18 0.58 36.11 34.32
CA ILE A 18 0.86 34.67 34.48
C ILE A 18 -0.44 33.88 34.34
N GLU A 19 -1.52 34.33 34.99
CA GLU A 19 -2.83 33.69 34.90
C GLU A 19 -3.37 33.72 33.46
N ALA A 20 -3.26 34.87 32.79
CA ALA A 20 -3.63 34.99 31.38
C ALA A 20 -2.79 34.06 30.47
N ASP A 21 -1.50 33.88 30.75
CA ASP A 21 -0.65 32.95 30.00
C ASP A 21 -1.01 31.48 30.25
N ILE A 22 -1.36 31.14 31.49
CA ILE A 22 -1.82 29.80 31.86
C ILE A 22 -3.12 29.47 31.14
N VAL A 23 -4.08 30.39 31.09
CA VAL A 23 -5.34 30.18 30.36
C VAL A 23 -5.06 29.94 28.88
N ARG A 24 -4.27 30.81 28.22
CA ARG A 24 -3.89 30.62 26.81
C ARG A 24 -3.21 29.29 26.54
N ARG A 25 -2.27 28.87 27.41
CA ARG A 25 -1.57 27.58 27.24
C ARG A 25 -2.50 26.39 27.44
N ARG A 26 -3.47 26.47 28.36
CA ARG A 26 -4.45 25.41 28.58
C ARG A 26 -5.36 25.24 27.37
N GLU A 27 -5.81 26.35 26.78
CA GLU A 27 -6.61 26.34 25.54
C GLU A 27 -5.82 25.68 24.39
N GLN A 28 -4.58 26.12 24.17
CA GLN A 28 -3.72 25.54 23.12
C GLN A 28 -3.42 24.05 23.35
N LEU A 29 -3.23 23.65 24.61
CA LEU A 29 -3.00 22.24 24.94
C LEU A 29 -4.27 21.41 24.71
N ALA A 30 -5.45 21.93 25.06
CA ALA A 30 -6.71 21.22 24.83
C ALA A 30 -6.94 20.95 23.34
N GLU A 31 -6.69 21.94 22.49
CA GLU A 31 -6.74 21.78 21.03
C GLU A 31 -5.75 20.72 20.53
N THR A 32 -4.50 20.79 21.01
CA THR A 32 -3.46 19.81 20.63
C THR A 32 -3.82 18.40 21.09
N LEU A 33 -4.40 18.26 22.29
CA LEU A 33 -4.81 16.97 22.84
C LEU A 33 -6.01 16.39 22.09
N ASP A 34 -6.94 17.22 21.63
CA ASP A 34 -8.06 16.77 20.80
C ASP A 34 -7.57 16.21 19.47
N GLU A 35 -6.64 16.91 18.81
CA GLU A 35 -6.03 16.44 17.57
C GLU A 35 -5.28 15.11 17.76
N ILE A 36 -4.45 15.02 18.82
CA ILE A 36 -3.75 13.78 19.16
C ILE A 36 -4.77 12.68 19.48
N GLY A 37 -5.81 13.00 20.25
CA GLY A 37 -6.87 12.09 20.65
C GLY A 37 -7.54 11.41 19.47
N VAL A 38 -7.92 12.17 18.43
CA VAL A 38 -8.50 11.63 17.19
C VAL A 38 -7.53 10.71 16.47
N ARG A 39 -6.24 11.09 16.37
CA ARG A 39 -5.21 10.31 15.65
C ARG A 39 -4.83 9.01 16.37
N VAL A 40 -4.75 9.04 17.70
CA VAL A 40 -4.36 7.87 18.52
C VAL A 40 -5.55 7.05 18.98
N HIS A 41 -6.78 7.46 18.65
CA HIS A 41 -7.97 6.67 18.95
C HIS A 41 -7.83 5.27 18.32
N PRO A 42 -8.09 4.17 19.05
CA PRO A 42 -7.82 2.82 18.57
C PRO A 42 -8.47 2.52 17.22
N SER A 43 -9.68 3.02 16.97
CA SER A 43 -10.35 2.85 15.68
C SER A 43 -9.65 3.57 14.53
N THR A 44 -9.04 4.74 14.79
CA THR A 44 -8.28 5.50 13.79
C THR A 44 -6.99 4.78 13.44
N ILE A 45 -6.23 4.33 14.45
CA ILE A 45 -4.99 3.57 14.24
C ILE A 45 -5.26 2.31 13.41
N VAL A 46 -6.28 1.53 13.80
CA VAL A 46 -6.66 0.31 13.08
C VAL A 46 -7.17 0.62 11.68
N GLY A 47 -7.96 1.69 11.53
CA GLY A 47 -8.45 2.18 10.23
C GLY A 47 -7.30 2.53 9.28
N ASP A 48 -6.35 3.33 9.74
CA ASP A 48 -5.17 3.75 8.98
C ASP A 48 -4.28 2.56 8.60
N ALA A 49 -4.08 1.62 9.53
CA ALA A 49 -3.33 0.39 9.25
C ALA A 49 -4.02 -0.43 8.15
N ARG A 50 -5.35 -0.60 8.23
CA ARG A 50 -6.13 -1.32 7.22
C ARG A 50 -6.08 -0.62 5.87
N ALA A 51 -6.19 0.71 5.84
CA ALA A 51 -6.13 1.50 4.62
C ALA A 51 -4.77 1.34 3.91
N ARG A 52 -3.65 1.39 4.67
CA ARG A 52 -2.30 1.16 4.13
C ARG A 52 -2.12 -0.24 3.56
N VAL A 53 -2.70 -1.26 4.19
CA VAL A 53 -2.66 -2.63 3.66
C VAL A 53 -3.49 -2.74 2.38
N ALA A 54 -4.70 -2.20 2.38
CA ALA A 54 -5.57 -2.19 1.20
C ALA A 54 -4.88 -1.49 0.01
N GLU A 55 -4.24 -0.35 0.23
CA GLU A 55 -3.45 0.37 -0.77
C GLU A 55 -2.30 -0.49 -1.35
N LYS A 56 -1.57 -1.21 -0.48
CA LYS A 56 -0.49 -2.10 -0.92
C LYS A 56 -1.02 -3.28 -1.74
N VAL A 57 -2.15 -3.85 -1.33
CA VAL A 57 -2.81 -4.94 -2.05
C VAL A 57 -3.29 -4.45 -3.41
N ASP A 58 -4.00 -3.33 -3.48
CA ASP A 58 -4.49 -2.76 -4.73
C ASP A 58 -3.34 -2.50 -5.72
N ARG A 59 -2.26 -1.87 -5.23
CA ARG A 59 -1.06 -1.60 -6.04
C ARG A 59 -0.36 -2.87 -6.52
N THR A 60 -0.38 -3.96 -5.74
CA THR A 60 0.32 -5.20 -6.08
C THR A 60 -0.56 -6.12 -6.92
N ALA A 61 -1.75 -6.45 -6.43
CA ALA A 61 -2.72 -7.29 -7.11
C ALA A 61 -3.21 -6.64 -8.40
N GLY A 62 -3.49 -5.33 -8.40
CA GLY A 62 -3.88 -4.61 -9.60
C GLY A 62 -2.81 -4.63 -10.68
N ARG A 63 -1.53 -4.42 -10.31
CA ARG A 63 -0.41 -4.54 -11.26
C ARG A 63 -0.18 -5.97 -11.73
N ALA A 64 -0.28 -6.96 -10.84
CA ALA A 64 -0.13 -8.35 -11.18
C ALA A 64 -1.22 -8.80 -12.15
N PHE A 65 -2.48 -8.45 -11.87
CA PHE A 65 -3.62 -8.73 -12.73
C PHE A 65 -3.45 -8.08 -14.10
N ALA A 66 -3.10 -6.79 -14.15
CA ALA A 66 -2.85 -6.07 -15.40
C ALA A 66 -1.64 -6.61 -16.18
N ALA A 67 -0.60 -7.12 -15.50
CA ALA A 67 0.55 -7.75 -16.15
C ALA A 67 0.17 -9.11 -16.75
N VAL A 68 -0.62 -9.91 -16.02
CA VAL A 68 -1.14 -11.19 -16.53
C VAL A 68 -2.04 -10.97 -17.74
N HIS A 69 -3.02 -10.06 -17.65
CA HIS A 69 -3.90 -9.75 -18.78
C HIS A 69 -3.11 -9.30 -20.01
N ARG A 70 -2.15 -8.38 -19.85
CA ARG A 70 -1.28 -7.97 -20.97
C ARG A 70 -0.47 -9.12 -21.56
N THR A 71 -0.01 -10.04 -20.73
CA THR A 71 0.73 -11.22 -21.19
C THR A 71 -0.20 -12.16 -21.98
N VAL A 72 -1.39 -12.45 -21.45
CA VAL A 72 -2.41 -13.28 -22.10
C VAL A 72 -2.85 -12.65 -23.42
N ASP A 73 -3.11 -11.34 -23.44
CA ASP A 73 -3.50 -10.61 -24.65
C ASP A 73 -2.38 -10.62 -25.69
N GLY A 74 -1.11 -10.47 -25.25
CA GLY A 74 0.05 -10.58 -26.12
C GLY A 74 0.20 -11.97 -26.75
N VAL A 75 -0.03 -13.04 -25.98
CA VAL A 75 -0.06 -14.42 -26.50
C VAL A 75 -1.24 -14.59 -27.45
N ARG A 76 -2.44 -14.17 -27.06
CA ARG A 76 -3.66 -14.25 -27.87
C ARG A 76 -3.45 -13.57 -29.22
N ALA A 77 -2.84 -12.38 -29.26
CA ALA A 77 -2.54 -11.63 -30.48
C ALA A 77 -1.68 -12.39 -31.51
N ARG A 78 -0.92 -13.40 -31.09
CA ARG A 78 -0.16 -14.26 -32.02
C ARG A 78 -1.04 -15.32 -32.69
N PHE A 79 -2.14 -15.69 -32.04
CA PHE A 79 -3.05 -16.75 -32.46
C PHE A 79 -4.37 -16.25 -33.01
N VAL A 80 -4.71 -14.97 -32.88
CA VAL A 80 -5.92 -14.39 -33.50
C VAL A 80 -5.59 -13.43 -34.64
N GLY A 81 -6.47 -13.36 -35.64
CA GLY A 81 -6.44 -12.42 -36.75
C GLY A 81 -6.86 -11.02 -36.34
N VAL A 82 -6.74 -10.07 -37.27
CA VAL A 82 -7.17 -8.68 -37.04
C VAL A 82 -8.69 -8.61 -36.86
N ASP A 83 -9.43 -9.49 -37.54
CA ASP A 83 -10.89 -9.63 -37.46
C ASP A 83 -11.35 -10.48 -36.26
N GLY A 84 -10.41 -10.93 -35.41
CA GLY A 84 -10.68 -11.69 -34.19
C GLY A 84 -10.78 -13.21 -34.36
N GLU A 85 -10.71 -13.72 -35.60
CA GLU A 85 -10.76 -15.15 -35.89
C GLU A 85 -9.48 -15.90 -35.46
N PRO A 86 -9.56 -17.16 -34.98
CA PRO A 86 -8.38 -17.95 -34.67
C PRO A 86 -7.57 -18.29 -35.92
N ARG A 87 -6.26 -18.03 -35.88
CA ARG A 87 -5.29 -18.40 -36.91
C ARG A 87 -5.02 -19.89 -36.83
N MET A 88 -5.83 -20.70 -37.51
CA MET A 88 -5.76 -22.16 -37.47
C MET A 88 -4.38 -22.71 -37.84
N ASP A 89 -3.69 -22.06 -38.77
CA ASP A 89 -2.30 -22.36 -39.17
C ASP A 89 -1.30 -22.31 -37.99
N ARG A 90 -1.59 -21.51 -36.95
CA ARG A 90 -0.75 -21.38 -35.75
C ARG A 90 -1.32 -22.13 -34.54
N VAL A 91 -2.64 -22.18 -34.42
CA VAL A 91 -3.33 -22.79 -33.27
C VAL A 91 -3.19 -24.31 -33.30
N LEU A 92 -3.38 -24.96 -34.45
CA LEU A 92 -3.24 -26.42 -34.57
C LEU A 92 -1.87 -26.94 -34.09
N PRO A 93 -0.73 -26.44 -34.63
CA PRO A 93 0.57 -26.95 -34.22
C PRO A 93 0.89 -26.63 -32.76
N ALA A 94 0.46 -25.46 -32.25
CA ALA A 94 0.63 -25.12 -30.83
C ALA A 94 -0.16 -26.06 -29.91
N ALA A 95 -1.41 -26.38 -30.25
CA ALA A 95 -2.23 -27.31 -29.48
C ALA A 95 -1.60 -28.72 -29.43
N ALA A 96 -1.10 -29.21 -30.57
CA ALA A 96 -0.40 -30.50 -30.62
C ALA A 96 0.85 -30.53 -29.73
N ALA A 97 1.66 -29.45 -29.75
CA ALA A 97 2.83 -29.33 -28.89
C ALA A 97 2.45 -29.32 -27.39
N VAL A 98 1.39 -28.60 -27.02
CA VAL A 98 0.89 -28.57 -25.62
C VAL A 98 0.44 -29.95 -25.16
N VAL A 99 -0.30 -30.69 -26.00
CA VAL A 99 -0.73 -32.06 -25.69
C VAL A 99 0.48 -32.96 -25.48
N LEU A 100 1.48 -32.90 -26.36
CA LEU A 100 2.69 -33.70 -26.26
C LEU A 100 3.45 -33.41 -24.94
N VAL A 101 3.67 -32.13 -24.62
CA VAL A 101 4.32 -31.74 -23.36
C VAL A 101 3.52 -32.21 -22.15
N GLY A 102 2.19 -32.04 -22.19
CA GLY A 102 1.29 -32.52 -21.14
C GLY A 102 1.44 -34.03 -20.90
N LEU A 103 1.51 -34.82 -21.96
CA LEU A 103 1.72 -36.27 -21.88
C LEU A 103 3.09 -36.63 -21.29
N ILE A 104 4.16 -35.92 -21.65
CA ILE A 104 5.51 -36.12 -21.08
C ILE A 104 5.52 -35.80 -19.58
N VAL A 105 4.87 -34.71 -19.17
CA VAL A 105 4.77 -34.33 -17.76
C VAL A 105 3.94 -35.35 -16.97
N LEU A 106 2.84 -35.85 -17.54
CA LEU A 106 2.03 -36.89 -16.90
C LEU A 106 2.77 -38.22 -16.78
N SER A 107 3.47 -38.66 -17.83
CA SER A 107 4.18 -39.94 -17.84
C SER A 107 5.36 -39.93 -16.85
N SER A 108 6.12 -38.84 -16.77
CA SER A 108 7.20 -38.67 -15.77
C SER A 108 6.70 -38.61 -14.32
N ARG A 109 5.44 -38.22 -14.09
CA ARG A 109 4.79 -38.32 -12.78
C ARG A 109 4.35 -39.75 -12.46
N SER A 110 3.89 -40.49 -13.47
CA SER A 110 3.45 -41.90 -13.33
C SER A 110 4.61 -42.86 -13.08
N SER A 111 5.74 -42.69 -13.77
CA SER A 111 6.91 -43.56 -13.61
C SER A 111 7.53 -43.50 -12.21
N ARG A 112 7.36 -42.38 -11.48
CA ARG A 112 7.78 -42.25 -10.07
C ARG A 112 6.90 -43.01 -9.08
N LYS A 113 5.67 -43.36 -9.46
CA LYS A 113 4.73 -44.12 -8.61
C LYS A 113 4.88 -45.64 -8.71
N HIS A 114 5.68 -46.16 -9.65
CA HIS A 114 5.90 -47.60 -9.87
C HIS A 114 7.29 -48.07 -9.41
N GLY A 115 8.06 -47.22 -8.72
CA GLY A 115 9.38 -47.53 -8.19
C GLY A 115 9.43 -47.74 -6.67
N GLU A 116 8.27 -47.90 -6.02
CA GLU A 116 8.14 -48.34 -4.61
C GLU A 116 7.60 -49.77 -4.55
#